data_AF-A0A356E5B7-F1
#
_entry.id   AF-A0A356E5B7-F1
#
_cell.length_a   1.000
_cell.length_b   1.000
_cell.length_c   1.000
_cell.angle_alpha   90.00
_cell.angle_beta   90.00
_cell.angle_gamma   90.00
#
_symmetry.space_group_name_H-M   'P 1'
#
loop_
_entity.id
_entity.type
_entity.pdbx_description
1 polymer ?
#
loop_
_entity_poly.entity_id
_entity_poly.type
_entity_poly.pdbx_seq_one_letter_code
_entity_poly.pdbx_strand_id
1 'polypeptide(L)'
;MKKLAGLFAASLVAVAVTGCDNNNKTAATNTAESKAPEAAKAPEAKANSTVYLYTWTEYVPDGLLDEFTKETGIKVIVSSLESNETMYAK
;
A
#
# COMPACT_ATOMS: atom_id res chain seq x y z
N MET A 1 -30.90 -22.56 -35.35
CA MET A 1 -30.81 -21.08 -35.19
C MET A 1 -32.02 -20.60 -34.40
N LYS A 2 -31.83 -20.29 -33.11
CA LYS A 2 -32.82 -19.57 -32.29
C LYS A 2 -32.03 -18.64 -31.40
N LYS A 3 -32.05 -17.34 -31.71
CA LYS A 3 -31.43 -16.30 -30.90
C LYS A 3 -32.45 -15.89 -29.85
N LEU A 4 -32.15 -16.12 -28.57
CA LEU A 4 -32.96 -15.63 -27.46
C LEU A 4 -32.45 -14.25 -27.06
N ALA A 5 -33.17 -13.24 -27.51
CA ALA A 5 -33.16 -11.92 -26.89
C ALA A 5 -33.97 -12.01 -25.58
N GLY A 6 -33.35 -11.64 -24.46
CA GLY A 6 -33.99 -11.65 -23.14
C GLY A 6 -33.53 -10.44 -22.34
N LEU A 7 -34.37 -9.40 -22.36
CA LEU A 7 -34.36 -8.24 -21.47
C LEU A 7 -34.25 -8.70 -20.01
N PHE A 8 -33.24 -8.24 -19.27
CA PHE A 8 -33.30 -8.24 -17.81
C PHE A 8 -33.43 -6.82 -17.29
N ALA A 9 -34.58 -6.58 -16.69
CA ALA A 9 -35.01 -5.33 -16.09
C ALA A 9 -34.10 -4.94 -14.93
N ALA A 10 -33.83 -3.64 -14.85
CA ALA A 10 -33.18 -2.97 -13.74
C ALA A 10 -33.89 -3.27 -12.42
N SER A 11 -33.18 -3.84 -11.45
CA SER A 11 -33.56 -3.86 -10.05
C SER A 11 -32.47 -3.15 -9.25
N LEU A 12 -32.78 -1.92 -8.87
CA LEU A 12 -32.02 -1.04 -7.99
C LEU A 12 -32.18 -1.51 -6.55
N VAL A 13 -31.10 -2.02 -5.94
CA VAL A 13 -30.89 -1.88 -4.49
C VAL A 13 -29.42 -1.53 -4.27
N ALA A 14 -29.13 -0.23 -4.23
CA ALA A 14 -27.83 0.29 -3.82
C ALA A 14 -27.86 0.51 -2.30
N VAL A 15 -27.23 -0.39 -1.53
CA VAL A 15 -26.84 -0.10 -0.14
C VAL A 15 -25.56 0.72 -0.20
N ALA A 16 -25.68 2.03 0.00
CA ALA A 16 -24.52 2.90 0.16
C ALA A 16 -24.05 2.82 1.62
N VAL A 17 -22.89 2.18 1.86
CA VAL A 17 -22.11 2.40 3.08
C VAL A 17 -21.48 3.78 2.94
N THR A 18 -22.04 4.75 3.65
CA THR A 18 -21.46 6.09 3.76
C THR A 18 -20.35 6.05 4.80
N GLY A 19 -19.13 5.79 4.35
CA GLY A 19 -17.92 6.17 5.07
C GLY A 19 -17.24 7.28 4.31
N CYS A 20 -17.22 8.50 4.86
CA CYS A 20 -16.11 9.43 4.65
C CYS A 20 -16.00 10.42 5.80
N ASP A 21 -14.80 10.38 6.38
CA ASP A 21 -14.20 11.32 7.30
C ASP A 21 -13.96 12.69 6.63
N ASN A 22 -13.53 13.66 7.43
CA ASN A 22 -13.82 15.09 7.29
C ASN A 22 -13.33 15.81 6.02
N ASN A 23 -14.13 16.84 5.68
CA ASN A 23 -13.85 18.04 4.87
C ASN A 23 -14.27 18.03 3.39
N ASN A 24 -15.24 18.91 3.13
CA ASN A 24 -15.67 19.48 1.85
C ASN A 24 -16.98 18.93 1.25
N LYS A 25 -18.07 19.60 1.65
CA LYS A 25 -19.35 19.83 0.97
C LYS A 25 -19.67 18.91 -0.22
N THR A 26 -20.36 17.81 0.08
CA THR A 26 -20.99 16.91 -0.90
C THR A 26 -22.19 17.57 -1.58
N ALA A 27 -22.14 17.65 -2.91
CA ALA A 27 -23.33 17.63 -3.77
C ALA A 27 -23.11 16.56 -4.85
N ALA A 28 -23.80 15.44 -4.64
CA ALA A 28 -24.33 14.45 -5.58
C ALA A 28 -23.56 14.02 -6.85
N THR A 29 -23.64 12.71 -7.08
CA THR A 29 -23.77 12.00 -8.37
C THR A 29 -22.53 11.88 -9.27
N ASN A 30 -22.00 10.66 -9.44
CA ASN A 30 -22.31 9.78 -10.59
C ASN A 30 -21.36 8.56 -10.68
N THR A 31 -21.97 7.42 -11.03
CA THR A 31 -21.49 6.40 -11.98
C THR A 31 -20.18 5.65 -11.68
N ALA A 32 -20.33 4.36 -11.41
CA ALA A 32 -19.27 3.37 -11.55
C ALA A 32 -18.76 3.34 -13.00
N GLU A 33 -17.52 3.79 -13.20
CA GLU A 33 -16.72 3.51 -14.38
C GLU A 33 -15.68 2.45 -14.01
N SER A 34 -15.64 1.38 -14.81
CA SER A 34 -14.63 0.34 -14.76
C SER A 34 -13.24 0.97 -14.93
N LYS A 35 -12.50 1.10 -13.83
CA LYS A 35 -11.05 1.23 -13.89
C LYS A 35 -10.45 0.14 -13.02
N ALA A 36 -9.67 -0.76 -13.64
CA ALA A 36 -8.76 -1.65 -12.94
C ALA A 36 -8.01 -0.85 -11.86
N PRO A 37 -7.65 -1.45 -10.70
CA PRO A 37 -6.95 -0.70 -9.67
C PRO A 37 -5.71 -0.11 -10.33
N GLU A 38 -5.71 1.22 -10.44
CA GLU A 38 -4.51 1.98 -10.76
C GLU A 38 -3.56 1.62 -9.64
N ALA A 39 -2.58 0.77 -9.94
CA ALA A 39 -1.55 0.36 -9.02
C ALA A 39 -1.06 1.64 -8.35
N ALA A 40 -1.30 1.73 -7.04
CA ALA A 40 -0.91 2.89 -6.27
C ALA A 40 0.54 3.19 -6.61
N LYS A 41 0.77 4.33 -7.29
CA LYS A 41 2.11 4.73 -7.71
C LYS A 41 2.94 4.76 -6.44
N ALA A 42 3.84 3.79 -6.29
CA ALA A 42 4.74 3.72 -5.16
C ALA A 42 5.46 5.08 -5.06
N PRO A 43 5.64 5.63 -3.85
CA PRO A 43 6.34 6.89 -3.70
C PRO A 43 7.69 6.78 -4.42
N GLU A 44 7.95 7.70 -5.35
CA GLU A 44 9.24 7.76 -6.02
C GLU A 44 10.30 7.95 -4.94
N ALA A 45 11.08 6.90 -4.66
CA ALA A 45 12.15 6.97 -3.69
C ALA A 45 13.08 8.11 -4.12
N LYS A 46 13.22 9.13 -3.26
CA LYS A 46 14.16 10.21 -3.50
C LYS A 46 15.51 9.58 -3.81
N ALA A 47 16.03 9.86 -5.01
CA ALA A 47 17.26 9.29 -5.51
C ALA A 47 18.35 9.35 -4.43
N ASN A 48 18.91 8.18 -4.09
CA ASN A 48 20.02 7.97 -3.14
C ASN A 48 19.70 8.07 -1.63
N SER A 49 18.47 7.73 -1.21
CA SER A 49 18.16 7.63 0.22
C SER A 49 18.87 6.44 0.88
N THR A 50 19.47 6.66 2.05
CA THR A 50 20.08 5.60 2.88
C THR A 50 19.36 5.54 4.22
N VAL A 51 18.99 4.33 4.66
CA VAL A 51 18.41 4.04 5.98
C VAL A 51 19.45 3.33 6.83
N TYR A 52 19.58 3.75 8.09
CA TYR A 52 20.40 3.06 9.08
C TYR A 52 19.46 2.28 10.01
N LEU A 53 19.57 0.96 9.99
CA LEU A 53 18.76 0.06 10.80
C LEU A 53 19.57 -0.42 12.00
N TYR A 54 19.14 -0.03 13.19
CA TYR A 54 19.65 -0.58 14.45
C TYR A 54 18.67 -1.64 14.94
N THR A 55 19.12 -2.89 15.05
CA THR A 55 18.25 -4.03 15.38
C THR A 55 19.03 -5.10 16.13
N TRP A 56 18.42 -6.23 16.48
CA TRP A 56 19.04 -7.35 17.17
C TRP A 56 19.42 -8.43 16.16
N THR A 57 20.38 -9.29 16.52
CA THR A 57 20.70 -10.49 15.74
C THR A 57 19.45 -11.37 15.61
N GLU A 58 19.28 -12.01 14.45
CA GLU A 58 18.15 -12.90 14.11
C GLU A 58 16.80 -12.22 13.84
N TYR A 59 16.66 -10.91 14.02
CA TYR A 59 15.39 -10.20 13.75
C TYR A 59 15.17 -9.88 12.28
N VAL A 60 16.23 -9.95 11.47
CA VAL A 60 16.18 -9.71 10.03
C VAL A 60 16.46 -11.04 9.33
N PRO A 61 15.46 -11.63 8.65
CA PRO A 61 15.66 -12.81 7.83
C PRO A 61 16.64 -12.53 6.68
N ASP A 62 17.36 -13.56 6.26
CA ASP A 62 18.26 -13.48 5.11
C ASP A 62 17.50 -13.04 3.84
N GLY A 63 18.10 -12.15 3.06
CA GLY A 63 17.55 -11.67 1.78
C GLY A 63 16.46 -10.58 1.88
N LEU A 64 15.83 -10.37 3.04
CA LEU A 64 14.75 -9.38 3.20
C LEU A 64 15.19 -7.95 2.79
N LEU A 65 16.37 -7.53 3.25
CA LEU A 65 16.87 -6.17 2.97
C LEU A 65 17.35 -6.02 1.53
N ASP A 66 17.76 -7.11 0.88
CA ASP A 66 18.15 -7.11 -0.53
C ASP A 66 16.92 -6.92 -1.41
N GLU A 67 15.83 -7.64 -1.13
CA GLU A 67 14.55 -7.45 -1.79
C GLU A 67 14.00 -6.03 -1.58
N PHE A 68 14.01 -5.54 -0.34
CA PHE A 68 13.63 -4.16 -0.03
C PHE A 68 14.46 -3.15 -0.84
N THR A 69 15.78 -3.31 -0.87
CA THR A 69 16.68 -2.40 -1.61
C THR A 69 16.41 -2.49 -3.12
N LYS A 70 16.13 -3.67 -3.65
CA LYS A 70 15.80 -3.88 -5.07
C LYS A 70 14.49 -3.23 -5.48
N GLU A 71 13.46 -3.32 -4.64
CA GLU A 71 12.14 -2.74 -4.93
C GLU A 71 12.11 -1.22 -4.78
N THR A 72 12.85 -0.70 -3.80
CA THR A 72 12.76 0.72 -3.41
C THR A 72 13.94 1.56 -3.90
N GLY A 73 15.07 0.95 -4.23
CA GLY A 73 16.33 1.64 -4.48
C GLY A 73 16.97 2.28 -3.24
N ILE A 74 16.43 2.02 -2.04
CA ILE A 74 16.93 2.58 -0.78
C ILE A 74 18.01 1.66 -0.21
N LYS A 75 19.20 2.22 0.04
CA LYS A 75 20.29 1.47 0.68
C LYS A 75 20.02 1.32 2.18
N VAL A 76 20.18 0.11 2.72
CA VAL A 76 20.09 -0.14 4.17
C VAL A 76 21.46 -0.46 4.74
N ILE A 77 21.84 0.21 5.83
CA ILE A 77 23.04 -0.09 6.62
C ILE A 77 22.58 -0.64 7.97
N VAL A 78 22.92 -1.89 8.26
CA VAL A 78 22.49 -2.58 9.48
C VAL A 78 23.56 -2.48 10.55
N SER A 79 23.13 -2.25 11.79
CA SER A 79 23.94 -2.38 12.99
C SER A 79 23.20 -3.25 14.00
N SER A 80 23.79 -4.41 14.32
CA SER A 80 23.25 -5.28 15.34
C SER A 80 23.60 -4.77 16.74
N LEU A 81 22.61 -4.78 17.64
CA LEU A 81 22.70 -4.44 19.05
C LEU A 81 22.66 -5.73 19.87
N GLU A 82 23.49 -5.78 20.91
CA GLU A 82 23.64 -6.97 21.76
C GLU A 82 22.66 -6.97 22.94
N SER A 83 22.18 -5.79 23.37
CA SER A 83 21.27 -5.64 24.50
C SER A 83 20.50 -4.31 24.46
N ASN A 84 19.46 -4.20 25.31
CA ASN A 84 18.70 -2.95 25.47
C ASN A 84 19.55 -1.85 26.11
N GLU A 85 20.45 -2.19 27.04
CA GLU A 85 21.37 -1.24 27.66
C GLU A 85 22.29 -0.61 26.61
N THR A 86 22.78 -1.42 25.67
CA THR A 86 23.60 -0.94 24.53
C THR A 86 22.81 -0.01 23.61
N MET A 87 21.51 -0.28 23.42
CA MET A 87 20.63 0.60 22.65
C MET A 87 20.47 1.97 23.32
N TYR A 88 20.20 1.99 24.63
CA TYR A 88 19.98 3.24 25.37
C TYR A 88 21.23 4.10 25.52
N ALA A 89 22.41 3.49 25.41
CA ALA A 89 23.69 4.19 25.51
C ALA A 89 24.15 4.83 24.18
N LYS A 90 23.46 4.58 23.06
CA LYS A 90 23.80 5.11 21.73
C LYS A 90 23.15 6.44 21.42
#